data_AF-L8HFE6-F1
#
_entry.id   AF-L8HFE6-F1
#
_cell.length_a   1.000
_cell.length_b   1.000
_cell.length_c   1.000
_cell.angle_alpha   90.00
_cell.angle_beta   90.00
_cell.angle_gamma   90.00
#
_symmetry.space_group_name_H-M   'P 1'
#
loop_
_entity.id
_entity.type
_entity.pdbx_description
1 polymer ?
#
loop_
_entity_poly.entity_id
_entity_poly.type
_entity_poly.pdbx_seq_one_letter_code
_entity_poly.pdbx_strand_id
1 'polypeptide(L)'
;MVREKVNRIKEKAAAQKAERARKKEEEEVVVSCYVGMPSVPDDNESEDSAGDEDEEDEESGQKLSAKGNEHKRKDEEEEAELDGRYAADDAVADIYSSTVDTPASSYGPSPYESFNRGAGEGQSVYYADAVDEELARDEHEVNAFTIWAKADLHKDQYNTDVTEATKRLIKQVIPAVAEKMNNLVKNQSRAEEDLIEIIHSAGVNIRHLGYLRRRVNEKHQRDILIEMIARVVRKEVEKLLREKTRSSGIPSEEPHRVAVVGYLNKLLGRDSKSKAFWRHMKRTLQDKFAINKEKEKLEEVERAINDKNEIKRLKQELRSREKEVTALSEQMASKEAQWRAKAEQYEVEIKSLSRTIENFGRTKW
;
A
#
# COMPACT_ATOMS: atom_id res chain seq x y z
N MET A 1 -4.82 -12.82 37.46
CA MET A 1 -4.03 -12.16 36.39
C MET A 1 -3.79 -13.03 35.16
N VAL A 2 -3.11 -14.20 35.21
CA VAL A 2 -2.89 -15.05 34.00
C VAL A 2 -4.20 -15.61 33.44
N ARG A 3 -5.07 -16.14 34.30
CA ARG A 3 -6.40 -16.67 33.91
C ARG A 3 -7.26 -15.63 33.21
N GLU A 4 -7.17 -14.39 33.66
CA GLU A 4 -7.91 -13.24 33.13
C GLU A 4 -7.38 -12.79 31.75
N LYS A 5 -6.05 -12.80 31.57
CA LYS A 5 -5.43 -12.59 30.24
C LYS A 5 -5.83 -13.69 29.25
N VAL A 6 -5.85 -14.95 29.69
CA VAL A 6 -6.30 -16.08 28.85
C VAL A 6 -7.77 -15.92 28.46
N ASN A 7 -8.64 -15.50 29.38
CA ASN A 7 -10.05 -15.25 29.06
C ASN A 7 -10.23 -14.12 28.05
N ARG A 8 -9.51 -12.99 28.20
CA ARG A 8 -9.55 -11.90 27.20
C ARG A 8 -9.08 -12.32 25.81
N ILE A 9 -8.08 -13.21 25.73
CA ILE A 9 -7.61 -13.75 24.45
C ILE A 9 -8.67 -14.66 23.83
N LYS A 10 -9.34 -15.50 24.64
CA LYS A 10 -10.43 -16.37 24.17
C LYS A 10 -11.62 -15.56 23.66
N GLU A 11 -12.00 -14.48 24.35
CA GLU A 11 -13.08 -13.58 23.91
C GLU A 11 -12.75 -12.90 22.57
N LYS A 12 -11.52 -12.37 22.42
CA LYS A 12 -11.09 -11.78 21.14
C LYS A 12 -11.07 -12.79 20.00
N ALA A 13 -10.59 -14.02 20.25
CA ALA A 13 -10.60 -15.08 19.26
C ALA A 13 -12.03 -15.52 18.88
N ALA A 14 -12.95 -15.56 19.84
CA ALA A 14 -14.36 -15.87 19.60
C ALA A 14 -15.04 -14.77 18.76
N ALA A 15 -14.79 -13.49 19.08
CA ALA A 15 -15.31 -12.37 18.31
C ALA A 15 -14.81 -12.39 16.85
N GLN A 16 -13.52 -12.62 16.64
CA GLN A 16 -12.95 -12.70 15.29
C GLN A 16 -13.46 -13.90 14.50
N LYS A 17 -13.75 -15.03 15.17
CA LYS A 17 -14.37 -16.19 14.54
C LYS A 17 -15.82 -15.92 14.13
N ALA A 18 -16.59 -15.22 14.98
CA ALA A 18 -17.96 -14.82 14.68
C ALA A 18 -18.03 -13.85 13.49
N GLU A 19 -17.09 -12.90 13.41
CA GLU A 19 -17.00 -11.97 12.27
C GLU A 19 -16.71 -12.70 10.95
N ARG A 20 -15.81 -13.69 10.96
CA ARG A 20 -15.54 -14.53 9.77
C ARG A 20 -16.74 -15.38 9.36
N ALA A 21 -17.50 -15.90 10.32
CA ALA A 21 -18.71 -16.66 10.04
C ALA A 21 -19.78 -15.78 9.36
N ARG A 22 -19.97 -14.54 9.84
CA ARG A 22 -20.85 -13.56 9.20
C ARG A 22 -20.44 -13.24 7.76
N LYS A 23 -19.15 -12.98 7.51
CA LYS A 23 -18.66 -12.74 6.15
C LYS A 23 -18.89 -13.94 5.23
N LYS A 24 -18.74 -15.16 5.76
CA LYS A 24 -19.01 -16.39 4.99
C LYS A 24 -20.51 -16.54 4.67
N GLU A 25 -21.40 -16.23 5.60
CA GLU A 25 -22.85 -16.21 5.34
C GLU A 25 -23.22 -15.15 4.29
N GLU A 26 -22.60 -13.96 4.35
CA GLU A 26 -22.77 -12.92 3.33
C GLU A 26 -22.29 -13.39 1.95
N GLU A 27 -21.14 -14.07 1.87
CA GLU A 27 -20.63 -14.68 0.63
C GLU A 27 -21.56 -15.81 0.12
N GLU A 28 -22.07 -16.69 0.98
CA GLU A 28 -23.00 -17.77 0.59
C GLU A 28 -24.35 -17.22 0.12
N VAL A 29 -24.85 -16.13 0.71
CA VAL A 29 -26.07 -15.44 0.23
C VAL A 29 -25.85 -14.85 -1.16
N VAL A 30 -24.67 -14.27 -1.43
CA VAL A 30 -24.32 -13.74 -2.76
C VAL A 30 -24.22 -14.88 -3.78
N VAL A 31 -23.63 -16.02 -3.42
CA VAL A 31 -23.51 -17.20 -4.31
C VAL A 31 -24.86 -17.88 -4.56
N SER A 32 -25.75 -17.95 -3.56
CA SER A 32 -27.07 -18.58 -3.69
C SER A 32 -28.01 -17.84 -4.64
N CYS A 33 -27.83 -16.54 -4.86
CA CYS A 33 -28.58 -15.78 -5.85
C CYS A 33 -28.16 -16.09 -7.31
N TYR A 34 -27.05 -16.80 -7.51
CA TYR A 34 -26.47 -17.07 -8.83
C TYR A 34 -26.66 -18.50 -9.36
N VAL A 35 -27.16 -19.43 -8.54
CA VAL A 35 -27.37 -20.83 -8.96
C VAL A 35 -28.76 -20.99 -9.59
N GLY A 36 -28.93 -20.42 -10.78
CA GLY A 36 -30.17 -20.50 -11.56
C GLY A 36 -29.96 -20.44 -13.07
N MET A 37 -28.72 -20.61 -13.56
CA MET A 37 -28.43 -20.59 -15.00
C MET A 37 -27.99 -21.97 -15.52
N PRO A 38 -28.56 -22.43 -16.65
CA PRO A 38 -28.21 -23.70 -17.27
C PRO A 38 -26.78 -23.67 -17.85
N SER A 39 -26.05 -24.75 -17.61
CA SER A 39 -24.67 -24.97 -18.03
C SER A 39 -24.53 -24.95 -19.56
N VAL A 40 -23.58 -24.15 -20.06
CA VAL A 40 -23.14 -24.17 -21.46
C VAL A 40 -22.02 -25.22 -21.60
N PRO A 41 -21.95 -26.02 -22.68
CA PRO A 41 -20.93 -27.05 -22.84
C PRO A 41 -19.53 -26.45 -23.05
N ASP A 42 -18.55 -27.03 -22.36
CA ASP A 42 -17.12 -26.75 -22.54
C ASP A 42 -16.61 -27.32 -23.87
N ASP A 43 -16.18 -26.45 -24.78
CA ASP A 43 -15.37 -26.83 -25.92
C ASP A 43 -13.87 -26.78 -25.54
N ASN A 44 -13.33 -27.99 -25.39
CA ASN A 44 -11.90 -28.29 -25.31
C ASN A 44 -11.21 -27.87 -26.61
N GLU A 45 -10.22 -26.97 -26.53
CA GLU A 45 -9.12 -26.96 -27.49
C GLU A 45 -7.79 -27.07 -26.73
N SER A 46 -7.21 -28.26 -26.90
CA SER A 46 -5.84 -28.64 -26.61
C SER A 46 -4.90 -27.94 -27.58
N GLU A 47 -3.84 -27.29 -27.08
CA GLU A 47 -2.63 -27.13 -27.87
C GLU A 47 -1.40 -27.48 -27.03
N ASP A 48 -0.77 -28.54 -27.53
CA ASP A 48 0.58 -28.98 -27.24
C ASP A 48 1.61 -27.88 -27.53
N SER A 49 2.62 -27.76 -26.68
CA SER A 49 3.96 -27.41 -27.15
C SER A 49 4.99 -27.87 -26.15
N ALA A 50 5.67 -28.95 -26.52
CA ALA A 50 6.96 -29.35 -26.01
C ALA A 50 8.00 -28.24 -26.21
N GLY A 51 9.04 -28.27 -25.39
CA GLY A 51 10.17 -27.35 -25.46
C GLY A 51 11.13 -27.59 -24.30
N ASP A 52 11.78 -28.75 -24.34
CA ASP A 52 13.04 -29.03 -23.64
C ASP A 52 14.10 -28.01 -24.06
N GLU A 53 14.93 -27.55 -23.12
CA GLU A 53 16.36 -27.37 -23.33
C GLU A 53 17.08 -27.18 -21.98
N ASP A 54 18.17 -27.94 -21.87
CA ASP A 54 19.02 -28.21 -20.71
C ASP A 54 20.03 -27.09 -20.38
N GLU A 55 20.87 -27.38 -19.37
CA GLU A 55 22.22 -26.83 -19.13
C GLU A 55 22.28 -25.43 -18.48
N GLU A 56 23.12 -25.11 -17.49
CA GLU A 56 24.30 -25.77 -16.94
C GLU A 56 24.62 -25.14 -15.56
N ASP A 57 25.32 -25.92 -14.73
CA ASP A 57 25.91 -25.53 -13.46
C ASP A 57 26.96 -24.40 -13.62
N GLU A 58 27.10 -23.51 -12.64
CA GLU A 58 28.44 -23.13 -12.19
C GLU A 58 28.48 -22.55 -10.76
N GLU A 59 29.31 -23.21 -9.98
CA GLU A 59 29.68 -22.99 -8.60
C GLU A 59 30.90 -22.06 -8.56
N SER A 60 30.92 -21.00 -7.73
CA SER A 60 32.15 -20.58 -7.03
C SER A 60 31.89 -19.42 -6.06
N GLY A 61 32.28 -19.63 -4.81
CA GLY A 61 32.26 -18.62 -3.77
C GLY A 61 33.48 -17.69 -3.81
N GLN A 62 33.37 -16.59 -3.07
CA GLN A 62 34.53 -15.99 -2.39
C GLN A 62 34.09 -15.12 -1.21
N LYS A 63 34.50 -15.56 -0.01
CA LYS A 63 34.68 -14.73 1.19
C LYS A 63 35.65 -13.60 0.90
N LEU A 64 35.50 -12.45 1.56
CA LEU A 64 36.54 -11.57 2.15
C LEU A 64 35.78 -10.36 2.76
N SER A 65 35.80 -10.14 4.08
CA SER A 65 36.84 -9.50 4.90
C SER A 65 36.42 -8.09 5.34
N ALA A 66 36.28 -7.93 6.65
CA ALA A 66 36.05 -6.69 7.37
C ALA A 66 37.21 -5.69 7.27
N LYS A 67 36.87 -4.40 7.32
CA LYS A 67 37.64 -3.21 7.77
C LYS A 67 36.66 -2.04 7.62
N GLY A 68 36.19 -1.34 8.65
CA GLY A 68 36.96 -0.71 9.71
C GLY A 68 37.49 0.63 9.19
N ASN A 69 36.72 1.72 9.34
CA ASN A 69 37.30 3.06 9.43
C ASN A 69 36.31 4.08 10.02
N GLU A 70 36.61 4.47 11.26
CA GLU A 70 36.20 5.74 11.86
C GLU A 70 36.81 6.89 11.06
N HIS A 71 36.01 7.90 10.70
CA HIS A 71 36.52 9.23 10.43
C HIS A 71 35.62 10.29 11.09
N LYS A 72 36.17 10.83 12.19
CA LYS A 72 35.84 12.13 12.77
C LYS A 72 36.38 13.24 11.85
N ARG A 73 35.53 14.19 11.48
CA ARG A 73 35.78 15.60 11.13
C ARG A 73 34.40 16.26 11.29
N LYS A 74 34.09 17.08 12.30
CA LYS A 74 34.65 18.39 12.69
C LYS A 74 34.96 19.24 11.47
N ASP A 75 34.16 20.30 11.35
CA ASP A 75 34.39 21.60 10.72
C ASP A 75 33.29 21.91 9.69
N GLU A 76 32.33 22.74 10.08
CA GLU A 76 31.47 23.54 9.20
C GLU A 76 30.76 24.60 10.09
N GLU A 77 31.56 25.58 10.52
CA GLU A 77 31.13 26.86 11.07
C GLU A 77 31.69 27.93 10.11
N GLU A 78 31.15 28.00 8.89
CA GLU A 78 31.49 29.05 7.91
C GLU A 78 30.42 29.22 6.80
N GLU A 79 29.14 29.36 7.18
CA GLU A 79 28.12 29.89 6.25
C GLU A 79 27.22 30.90 6.98
N ALA A 80 27.77 32.07 7.27
CA ALA A 80 27.01 33.22 7.74
C ALA A 80 27.65 34.53 7.24
N GLU A 81 28.00 34.62 5.95
CA GLU A 81 28.44 35.90 5.37
C GLU A 81 28.27 35.97 3.84
N LEU A 82 27.06 35.68 3.33
CA LEU A 82 26.69 35.98 1.94
C LEU A 82 25.21 36.42 1.86
N ASP A 83 24.86 37.43 2.66
CA ASP A 83 23.61 38.18 2.49
C ASP A 83 23.96 39.67 2.40
N GLY A 84 23.84 40.23 1.20
CA GLY A 84 24.09 41.66 0.96
C GLY A 84 24.85 41.97 -0.31
N ARG A 85 24.23 41.70 -1.48
CA ARG A 85 24.44 42.44 -2.74
C ARG A 85 23.53 41.91 -3.85
N TYR A 86 22.23 42.16 -3.73
CA TYR A 86 21.32 42.26 -4.89
C TYR A 86 20.29 43.35 -4.57
N ALA A 87 20.77 44.59 -4.60
CA ALA A 87 19.93 45.77 -4.64
C ALA A 87 20.26 46.52 -5.93
N ALA A 88 19.21 46.75 -6.72
CA ALA A 88 19.11 47.68 -7.84
C ALA A 88 20.07 47.45 -9.01
N ASP A 89 19.56 46.86 -10.09
CA ASP A 89 19.57 47.44 -11.43
C ASP A 89 18.89 46.48 -12.40
N ASP A 90 17.57 46.59 -12.53
CA ASP A 90 16.80 45.90 -13.57
C ASP A 90 16.08 46.95 -14.42
N ALA A 91 16.87 47.63 -15.25
CA ALA A 91 16.41 48.43 -16.37
C ALA A 91 16.22 47.52 -17.60
N VAL A 92 15.18 46.70 -17.59
CA VAL A 92 14.75 45.90 -18.77
C VAL A 92 13.24 46.04 -18.98
N ALA A 93 12.74 47.28 -18.96
CA ALA A 93 11.33 47.58 -19.21
C ALA A 93 11.02 48.04 -20.65
N ASP A 94 12.01 48.28 -21.53
CA ASP A 94 11.76 49.04 -22.78
C ASP A 94 11.96 48.29 -24.12
N ILE A 95 11.97 46.94 -24.15
CA ILE A 95 12.18 46.19 -25.41
C ILE A 95 10.88 45.64 -26.06
N TYR A 96 9.69 45.88 -25.47
CA TYR A 96 8.41 45.41 -26.04
C TYR A 96 7.41 46.53 -26.38
N SER A 97 7.88 47.67 -26.91
CA SER A 97 7.02 48.68 -27.54
C SER A 97 7.42 48.98 -29.00
N SER A 98 7.64 47.93 -29.79
CA SER A 98 7.67 48.02 -31.26
C SER A 98 6.30 47.61 -31.79
N THR A 99 5.39 48.58 -31.87
CA THR A 99 4.16 48.48 -32.66
C THR A 99 4.53 48.27 -34.13
N VAL A 100 4.47 47.02 -34.58
CA VAL A 100 4.45 46.71 -36.01
C VAL A 100 3.00 46.84 -36.44
N ASP A 101 2.66 47.93 -37.12
CA ASP A 101 1.37 48.15 -37.76
C ASP A 101 1.12 47.01 -38.75
N THR A 102 0.30 46.05 -38.34
CA THR A 102 -0.23 45.01 -39.24
C THR A 102 -1.45 45.60 -39.95
N PRO A 103 -1.47 45.67 -41.29
CA PRO A 103 -2.63 46.18 -42.01
C PRO A 103 -3.84 45.29 -41.73
N ALA A 104 -4.96 45.93 -41.38
CA ALA A 104 -6.22 45.29 -41.06
C ALA A 104 -6.64 44.31 -42.17
N SER A 105 -6.47 43.01 -41.92
CA SER A 105 -6.97 41.96 -42.78
C SER A 105 -8.48 41.81 -42.55
N SER A 106 -9.27 42.08 -43.59
CA SER A 106 -10.73 42.02 -43.59
C SER A 106 -11.26 40.57 -43.59
N TYR A 107 -10.95 39.80 -42.56
CA TYR A 107 -11.62 38.52 -42.36
C TYR A 107 -13.02 38.77 -41.79
N GLY A 108 -14.03 38.40 -42.59
CA GLY A 108 -15.44 38.41 -42.18
C GLY A 108 -15.70 37.51 -40.97
N PRO A 109 -16.90 37.62 -40.38
CA PRO A 109 -17.23 36.94 -39.13
C PRO A 109 -17.00 35.43 -39.23
N SER A 110 -16.24 34.89 -38.27
CA SER A 110 -15.95 33.47 -38.14
C SER A 110 -17.25 32.66 -38.04
N PRO A 111 -17.40 31.55 -38.78
CA PRO A 111 -18.60 30.71 -38.75
C PRO A 111 -18.99 30.18 -37.36
N TYR A 112 -18.07 30.26 -36.38
CA TYR A 112 -18.28 29.77 -35.02
C TYR A 112 -19.13 30.66 -34.11
N GLU A 113 -19.42 31.93 -34.48
CA GLU A 113 -20.22 32.82 -33.63
C GLU A 113 -21.74 32.58 -33.70
N SER A 114 -22.21 31.68 -34.56
CA SER A 114 -23.64 31.41 -34.75
C SER A 114 -24.21 30.27 -33.90
N PHE A 115 -23.38 29.53 -33.15
CA PHE A 115 -23.83 28.31 -32.45
C PHE A 115 -24.27 28.48 -30.97
N ASN A 116 -24.07 29.67 -30.36
CA ASN A 116 -24.26 29.85 -28.92
C ASN A 116 -25.50 30.66 -28.50
N ARG A 117 -26.52 30.79 -29.36
CA ARG A 117 -27.70 31.61 -29.05
C ARG A 117 -29.02 30.85 -28.82
N GLY A 118 -28.98 29.52 -28.63
CA GLY A 118 -30.21 28.71 -28.59
C GLY A 118 -30.33 27.57 -27.56
N ALA A 119 -29.34 27.34 -26.68
CA ALA A 119 -29.44 26.28 -25.67
C ALA A 119 -29.88 26.83 -24.31
N GLY A 120 -31.13 27.28 -24.25
CA GLY A 120 -31.82 27.54 -22.98
C GLY A 120 -32.13 26.22 -22.26
N GLU A 121 -31.79 26.20 -20.97
CA GLU A 121 -32.51 25.50 -19.90
C GLU A 121 -32.82 24.00 -20.14
N GLY A 122 -31.92 23.09 -19.74
CA GLY A 122 -32.33 21.68 -19.67
C GLY A 122 -31.33 20.58 -19.28
N GLN A 123 -30.03 20.85 -19.04
CA GLN A 123 -29.07 19.77 -18.75
C GLN A 123 -28.05 20.11 -17.65
N SER A 124 -28.51 20.71 -16.55
CA SER A 124 -27.68 21.04 -15.38
C SER A 124 -28.06 20.26 -14.12
N VAL A 125 -28.51 19.02 -14.26
CA VAL A 125 -28.79 18.12 -13.13
C VAL A 125 -28.16 16.77 -13.47
N TYR A 126 -27.57 16.09 -12.47
CA TYR A 126 -26.88 14.78 -12.53
C TYR A 126 -25.37 14.76 -12.76
N TYR A 127 -24.59 15.59 -12.05
CA TYR A 127 -23.18 15.22 -11.75
C TYR A 127 -22.72 15.58 -10.32
N ALA A 128 -23.61 16.01 -9.42
CA ALA A 128 -23.16 16.58 -8.14
C ALA A 128 -23.06 15.61 -6.95
N ASP A 129 -23.94 14.61 -6.74
CA ASP A 129 -24.11 14.08 -5.37
C ASP A 129 -24.14 12.54 -5.20
N ALA A 130 -23.41 11.76 -6.01
CA ALA A 130 -23.37 10.29 -5.79
C ALA A 130 -22.03 9.64 -6.11
N VAL A 131 -20.96 10.16 -5.49
CA VAL A 131 -19.74 9.35 -5.30
C VAL A 131 -19.76 8.90 -3.84
N ASP A 132 -20.22 7.67 -3.62
CA ASP A 132 -20.10 6.98 -2.32
C ASP A 132 -18.64 7.06 -1.84
N GLU A 133 -18.41 7.82 -0.78
CA GLU A 133 -17.10 8.07 -0.18
C GLU A 133 -16.48 6.78 0.39
N GLU A 134 -17.27 5.72 0.52
CA GLU A 134 -16.84 4.41 1.04
C GLU A 134 -16.19 3.50 -0.02
N LEU A 135 -16.51 3.68 -1.31
CA LEU A 135 -15.89 2.94 -2.44
C LEU A 135 -14.56 3.55 -2.91
N ALA A 136 -14.22 4.75 -2.44
CA ALA A 136 -12.99 5.45 -2.80
C ALA A 136 -11.72 4.96 -2.06
N ARG A 137 -11.81 3.94 -1.20
CA ARG A 137 -10.66 3.55 -0.35
C ARG A 137 -9.66 2.59 -1.02
N ASP A 138 -10.03 1.89 -2.09
CA ASP A 138 -9.11 1.10 -2.89
C ASP A 138 -8.88 1.74 -4.27
N GLU A 139 -8.30 2.96 -4.29
CA GLU A 139 -7.92 3.75 -5.49
C GLU A 139 -6.90 3.07 -6.45
N HIS A 140 -6.71 1.76 -6.36
CA HIS A 140 -5.95 0.98 -7.35
C HIS A 140 -6.84 0.09 -8.20
N GLU A 141 -8.15 0.17 -8.02
CA GLU A 141 -9.10 -0.21 -9.05
C GLU A 141 -8.72 0.49 -10.35
N VAL A 142 -8.30 -0.32 -11.31
CA VAL A 142 -7.98 0.09 -12.68
C VAL A 142 -9.16 0.92 -13.18
N ASN A 143 -8.94 2.03 -13.88
CA ASN A 143 -10.02 2.89 -14.41
C ASN A 143 -11.06 2.15 -15.29
N ALA A 144 -10.90 0.84 -15.51
CA ALA A 144 -11.89 -0.03 -16.12
C ALA A 144 -13.20 -0.15 -15.32
N PHE A 145 -13.19 0.06 -14.00
CA PHE A 145 -14.40 0.07 -13.16
C PHE A 145 -15.17 1.39 -13.33
N THR A 146 -15.54 1.73 -14.57
CA THR A 146 -16.34 2.91 -14.84
C THR A 146 -17.80 2.66 -14.46
N ILE A 147 -18.51 3.73 -14.07
CA ILE A 147 -19.95 3.68 -13.80
C ILE A 147 -20.74 3.11 -14.99
N TRP A 148 -20.21 3.24 -16.21
CA TRP A 148 -20.78 2.70 -17.43
C TRP A 148 -20.84 1.17 -17.47
N ALA A 149 -19.92 0.48 -16.77
CA ALA A 149 -19.93 -0.99 -16.68
C ALA A 149 -21.06 -1.54 -15.80
N LYS A 150 -21.79 -0.69 -15.04
CA LYS A 150 -22.89 -1.15 -14.18
C LYS A 150 -24.05 -1.78 -14.96
N ALA A 151 -24.24 -1.40 -16.23
CA ALA A 151 -25.28 -1.92 -17.09
C ALA A 151 -24.86 -3.16 -17.91
N ASP A 152 -23.57 -3.53 -17.85
CA ASP A 152 -23.04 -4.66 -18.61
C ASP A 152 -23.31 -5.99 -17.88
N LEU A 153 -23.90 -6.95 -18.58
CA LEU A 153 -24.18 -8.30 -18.07
C LEU A 153 -22.89 -9.08 -17.76
N HIS A 154 -21.77 -8.75 -18.43
CA HIS A 154 -20.50 -9.43 -18.29
C HIS A 154 -19.46 -8.64 -17.47
N LYS A 155 -19.90 -7.62 -16.73
CA LYS A 155 -19.00 -6.75 -15.94
C LYS A 155 -18.03 -7.52 -15.04
N ASP A 156 -18.50 -8.62 -14.42
CA ASP A 156 -17.71 -9.38 -13.44
C ASP A 156 -16.58 -10.16 -14.13
N GLN A 157 -16.82 -10.65 -15.35
CA GLN A 157 -15.80 -11.26 -16.18
C GLN A 157 -14.76 -10.21 -16.61
N TYR A 158 -15.18 -9.07 -17.15
CA TYR A 158 -14.25 -8.01 -17.55
C TYR A 158 -13.41 -7.49 -16.38
N ASN A 159 -14.01 -7.37 -15.20
CA ASN A 159 -13.31 -6.97 -13.98
C ASN A 159 -12.26 -7.99 -13.57
N THR A 160 -12.56 -9.28 -13.72
CA THR A 160 -11.63 -10.38 -13.47
C THR A 160 -10.48 -10.33 -14.47
N ASP A 161 -10.77 -10.19 -15.77
CA ASP A 161 -9.77 -10.10 -16.84
C ASP A 161 -8.84 -8.90 -16.64
N VAL A 162 -9.40 -7.74 -16.31
CA VAL A 162 -8.62 -6.52 -16.00
C VAL A 162 -7.75 -6.72 -14.77
N THR A 163 -8.27 -7.39 -13.74
CA THR A 163 -7.53 -7.70 -12.52
C THR A 163 -6.36 -8.64 -12.82
N GLU A 164 -6.59 -9.68 -13.62
CA GLU A 164 -5.57 -10.63 -14.04
C GLU A 164 -4.50 -9.96 -14.92
N ALA A 165 -4.91 -9.18 -15.92
CA ALA A 165 -4.01 -8.40 -16.77
C ALA A 165 -3.15 -7.44 -15.94
N THR A 166 -3.74 -6.79 -14.94
CA THR A 166 -3.00 -5.89 -14.03
C THR A 166 -2.02 -6.65 -13.14
N LYS A 167 -2.41 -7.83 -12.63
CA LYS A 167 -1.50 -8.72 -11.90
C LYS A 167 -0.33 -9.13 -12.79
N ARG A 168 -0.58 -9.51 -14.05
CA ARG A 168 0.46 -9.87 -15.03
C ARG A 168 1.38 -8.68 -15.33
N LEU A 169 0.84 -7.50 -15.56
CA LEU A 169 1.60 -6.26 -15.78
C LEU A 169 2.57 -5.99 -14.62
N ILE A 170 2.09 -6.04 -13.37
CA ILE A 170 2.89 -5.72 -12.19
C ILE A 170 3.92 -6.81 -11.88
N LYS A 171 3.57 -8.09 -12.05
CA LYS A 171 4.42 -9.22 -11.66
C LYS A 171 5.41 -9.67 -12.72
N GLN A 172 5.12 -9.46 -14.00
CA GLN A 172 5.92 -9.99 -15.10
C GLN A 172 6.47 -8.86 -15.98
N VAL A 173 5.60 -8.03 -16.54
CA VAL A 173 5.99 -7.02 -17.54
C VAL A 173 6.86 -5.93 -16.93
N ILE A 174 6.46 -5.33 -15.81
CA ILE A 174 7.24 -4.25 -15.16
C ILE A 174 8.65 -4.72 -14.75
N PRO A 175 8.82 -5.89 -14.10
CA PRO A 175 10.16 -6.44 -13.85
C PRO A 175 11.01 -6.63 -15.11
N ALA A 176 10.45 -7.19 -16.17
CA ALA A 176 11.15 -7.39 -17.43
C ALA A 176 11.60 -6.06 -18.07
N VAL A 177 10.73 -5.04 -18.05
CA VAL A 177 11.07 -3.69 -18.51
C VAL A 177 12.17 -3.06 -17.66
N ALA A 178 12.10 -3.22 -16.33
CA ALA A 178 13.12 -2.72 -15.43
C ALA A 178 14.50 -3.34 -15.72
N GLU A 179 14.54 -4.65 -15.95
CA GLU A 179 15.77 -5.36 -16.33
C GLU A 179 16.32 -4.88 -17.67
N LYS A 180 15.46 -4.75 -18.69
CA LYS A 180 15.83 -4.18 -20.00
C LYS A 180 16.48 -2.81 -19.83
N MET A 181 15.86 -1.91 -19.06
CA MET A 181 16.41 -0.58 -18.78
C MET A 181 17.75 -0.65 -18.06
N ASN A 182 17.89 -1.51 -17.06
CA ASN A 182 19.14 -1.68 -16.31
C ASN A 182 20.29 -2.17 -17.20
N ASN A 183 19.99 -2.97 -18.23
CA ASN A 183 20.96 -3.44 -19.20
C ASN A 183 21.33 -2.37 -20.24
N LEU A 184 20.43 -1.45 -20.60
CA LEU A 184 20.75 -0.32 -21.49
C LEU A 184 21.85 0.59 -20.93
N VAL A 185 21.90 0.78 -19.61
CA VAL A 185 22.97 1.57 -18.95
C VAL A 185 24.35 0.98 -19.21
N LYS A 186 24.46 -0.36 -19.29
CA LYS A 186 25.73 -1.05 -19.49
C LYS A 186 26.29 -0.83 -20.90
N ASN A 187 25.40 -0.63 -21.88
CA ASN A 187 25.77 -0.65 -23.29
C ASN A 187 26.26 0.69 -23.84
N GLN A 188 26.26 1.79 -23.07
CA GLN A 188 26.87 3.12 -23.33
C GLN A 188 26.71 3.76 -24.74
N SER A 189 26.02 3.12 -25.69
CA SER A 189 25.77 3.64 -27.02
C SER A 189 24.73 4.75 -26.88
N ARG A 190 25.27 5.98 -26.92
CA ARG A 190 24.72 7.34 -26.80
C ARG A 190 23.35 7.69 -27.38
N ALA A 191 22.54 6.76 -27.87
CA ALA A 191 21.13 7.05 -28.07
C ALA A 191 20.48 7.15 -26.67
N GLU A 192 20.26 8.38 -26.22
CA GLU A 192 19.30 8.66 -25.16
C GLU A 192 17.92 8.27 -25.68
N GLU A 193 17.64 6.96 -25.68
CA GLU A 193 16.29 6.48 -25.91
C GLU A 193 15.39 7.14 -24.87
N ASP A 194 14.31 7.75 -25.34
CA ASP A 194 13.36 8.40 -24.45
C ASP A 194 12.81 7.33 -23.49
N LEU A 195 13.06 7.53 -22.20
CA LEU A 195 12.57 6.70 -21.11
C LEU A 195 11.07 6.39 -21.30
N ILE A 196 10.30 7.38 -21.75
CA ILE A 196 8.86 7.28 -21.95
C ILE A 196 8.54 6.32 -23.11
N GLU A 197 9.33 6.35 -24.19
CA GLU A 197 9.16 5.47 -25.35
C GLU A 197 9.45 4.01 -24.99
N ILE A 198 10.50 3.74 -24.20
CA ILE A 198 10.80 2.38 -23.70
C ILE A 198 9.64 1.84 -22.87
N ILE A 199 9.08 2.68 -21.99
CA ILE A 199 7.99 2.28 -21.10
C ILE A 199 6.70 2.04 -21.88
N HIS A 200 6.36 2.93 -22.83
CA HIS A 200 5.16 2.80 -23.64
C HIS A 200 5.24 1.67 -24.66
N SER A 201 6.39 1.44 -25.29
CA SER A 201 6.58 0.33 -26.23
C SER A 201 6.40 -1.04 -25.56
N ALA A 202 6.64 -1.13 -24.26
CA ALA A 202 6.35 -2.32 -23.46
C ALA A 202 4.90 -2.41 -22.94
N GLY A 203 4.02 -1.47 -23.31
CA GLY A 203 2.63 -1.42 -22.85
C GLY A 203 2.46 -1.04 -21.38
N VAL A 204 3.50 -0.51 -20.72
CA VAL A 204 3.43 -0.11 -19.31
C VAL A 204 2.78 1.25 -19.19
N ASN A 205 1.60 1.29 -18.57
CA ASN A 205 0.95 2.58 -18.29
C ASN A 205 1.77 3.37 -17.27
N ILE A 206 2.07 4.62 -17.59
CA ILE A 206 2.80 5.60 -16.75
C ILE A 206 2.15 5.90 -15.38
N ARG A 207 0.95 5.40 -15.08
CA ARG A 207 0.44 5.35 -13.70
C ARG A 207 1.24 4.41 -12.80
N HIS A 208 1.92 3.41 -13.38
CA HIS A 208 2.71 2.42 -12.67
C HIS A 208 4.20 2.79 -12.53
N LEU A 209 4.58 4.05 -12.81
CA LEU A 209 5.97 4.51 -12.65
C LEU A 209 6.53 4.29 -11.24
N GLY A 210 5.69 4.34 -10.19
CA GLY A 210 6.12 4.02 -8.83
C GLY A 210 6.60 2.58 -8.65
N TYR A 211 5.94 1.61 -9.31
CA TYR A 211 6.36 0.20 -9.30
C TYR A 211 7.65 -0.01 -10.10
N LEU A 212 7.78 0.67 -11.25
CA LEU A 212 8.98 0.59 -12.09
C LEU A 212 10.20 1.21 -11.39
N ARG A 213 10.03 2.39 -10.78
CA ARG A 213 11.08 3.11 -10.06
C ARG A 213 11.76 2.26 -8.99
N ARG A 214 11.03 1.37 -8.31
CA ARG A 214 11.61 0.50 -7.27
C ARG A 214 12.51 -0.61 -7.81
N ARG A 215 12.43 -0.93 -9.10
CA ARG A 215 13.12 -2.07 -9.72
C ARG A 215 14.28 -1.68 -10.64
N VAL A 216 14.39 -0.41 -10.99
CA VAL A 216 15.49 0.09 -11.82
C VAL A 216 16.67 0.59 -10.98
N ASN A 217 17.83 0.70 -11.62
CA ASN A 217 19.07 1.24 -11.06
C ASN A 217 18.94 2.74 -10.73
N GLU A 218 19.76 3.23 -9.80
CA GLU A 218 19.70 4.60 -9.25
C GLU A 218 19.61 5.70 -10.31
N LYS A 219 20.35 5.57 -11.42
CA LYS A 219 20.28 6.51 -12.56
C LYS A 219 18.84 6.67 -13.07
N HIS A 220 18.21 5.56 -13.45
CA HIS A 220 16.83 5.58 -13.94
C HIS A 220 15.80 5.87 -12.85
N GLN A 221 16.12 5.59 -11.58
CA GLN A 221 15.23 6.00 -10.47
C GLN A 221 15.07 7.52 -10.38
N ARG A 222 16.13 8.27 -10.72
CA ARG A 222 16.12 9.73 -10.78
C ARG A 222 15.30 10.22 -11.96
N ASP A 223 15.51 9.66 -13.15
CA ASP A 223 14.79 10.04 -14.36
C ASP A 223 13.27 9.80 -14.21
N ILE A 224 12.90 8.62 -13.69
CA ILE A 224 11.50 8.29 -13.39
C ILE A 224 10.93 9.24 -12.32
N LEU A 225 11.71 9.62 -11.29
CA LEU A 225 11.25 10.56 -10.28
C LEU A 225 10.97 11.95 -10.88
N ILE A 226 11.83 12.43 -11.78
CA ILE A 226 11.64 13.70 -12.48
C ILE A 226 10.34 13.65 -13.29
N GLU A 227 10.11 12.57 -14.04
CA GLU A 227 8.87 12.40 -14.80
C GLU A 227 7.64 12.35 -13.88
N MET A 228 7.70 11.63 -12.76
CA MET A 228 6.63 11.61 -11.76
C MET A 228 6.31 13.01 -11.20
N ILE A 229 7.34 13.81 -10.89
CA ILE A 229 7.20 15.20 -10.44
C ILE A 229 6.56 16.05 -11.53
N ALA A 230 7.06 15.99 -12.77
CA ALA A 230 6.54 16.74 -13.90
C ALA A 230 5.04 16.48 -14.11
N ARG A 231 4.60 15.22 -14.00
CA ARG A 231 3.18 14.84 -14.11
C ARG A 231 2.32 15.32 -12.96
N VAL A 232 2.85 15.47 -11.75
CA VAL A 232 2.10 16.10 -10.63
C VAL A 232 2.03 17.60 -10.84
N VAL A 233 3.17 18.24 -11.11
CA VAL A 233 3.27 19.69 -11.37
C VAL A 233 2.32 20.12 -12.48
N ARG A 234 2.32 19.43 -13.62
CA ARG A 234 1.39 19.73 -14.73
C ARG A 234 -0.07 19.74 -14.27
N LYS A 235 -0.51 18.71 -13.54
CA LYS A 235 -1.89 18.63 -13.05
C LYS A 235 -2.24 19.75 -12.07
N GLU A 236 -1.32 20.09 -11.17
CA GLU A 236 -1.49 21.18 -10.21
C GLU A 236 -1.55 22.54 -10.91
N VAL A 237 -0.70 22.78 -11.92
CA VAL A 237 -0.72 24.01 -12.73
C VAL A 237 -2.04 24.11 -13.50
N GLU A 238 -2.48 23.04 -14.15
CA GLU A 238 -3.77 23.04 -14.85
C GLU A 238 -4.95 23.31 -13.90
N LYS A 239 -4.91 22.75 -12.67
CA LYS A 239 -5.91 23.02 -11.63
C LYS A 239 -5.89 24.50 -11.22
N LEU A 240 -4.71 25.05 -10.95
CA LEU A 240 -4.51 26.46 -10.61
C LEU A 240 -5.05 27.38 -11.72
N LEU A 241 -4.77 27.07 -12.98
CA LEU A 241 -5.27 27.85 -14.12
C LEU A 241 -6.80 27.79 -14.25
N ARG A 242 -7.42 26.62 -14.01
CA ARG A 242 -8.87 26.48 -13.98
C ARG A 242 -9.51 27.30 -12.85
N GLU A 243 -8.94 27.25 -11.65
CA GLU A 243 -9.39 28.05 -10.50
C GLU A 243 -9.25 29.55 -10.78
N LYS A 244 -8.15 29.95 -11.43
CA LYS A 244 -7.93 31.36 -11.77
C LYS A 244 -8.92 31.86 -12.82
N THR A 245 -9.22 31.05 -13.84
CA THR A 245 -10.22 31.35 -14.86
C THR A 245 -11.62 31.52 -14.26
N ARG A 246 -11.99 30.65 -13.31
CA ARG A 246 -13.29 30.75 -12.61
C ARG A 246 -13.40 31.99 -11.72
N SER A 247 -12.31 32.41 -11.08
CA SER A 247 -12.29 33.56 -10.17
C SER A 247 -12.14 34.91 -10.87
N SER A 248 -11.46 34.98 -12.01
CA SER A 248 -11.30 36.23 -12.76
C SER A 248 -12.54 36.61 -13.57
N GLY A 249 -13.39 35.65 -13.94
CA GLY A 249 -14.56 35.86 -14.82
C GLY A 249 -14.22 36.29 -16.25
N ILE A 250 -12.95 36.66 -16.51
CA ILE A 250 -12.41 37.11 -17.78
C ILE A 250 -11.20 36.24 -18.11
N PRO A 251 -11.11 35.68 -19.33
CA PRO A 251 -9.97 34.91 -19.80
C PRO A 251 -8.82 35.85 -20.22
N SER A 252 -8.32 36.66 -19.28
CA SER A 252 -7.09 37.45 -19.49
C SER A 252 -5.87 36.60 -19.13
N GLU A 253 -4.81 36.66 -19.93
CA GLU A 253 -3.58 35.88 -19.72
C GLU A 253 -2.80 36.35 -18.48
N GLU A 254 -2.88 37.63 -18.13
CA GLU A 254 -2.11 38.25 -17.06
C GLU A 254 -2.30 37.58 -15.69
N PRO A 255 -3.55 37.37 -15.18
CA PRO A 255 -3.76 36.66 -13.93
C PRO A 255 -3.24 35.22 -13.93
N HIS A 256 -3.19 34.55 -15.08
CA HIS A 256 -2.65 33.20 -15.21
C HIS A 256 -1.12 33.21 -15.13
N ARG A 257 -0.45 34.14 -15.82
CA ARG A 257 1.01 34.30 -15.79
C ARG A 257 1.50 34.52 -14.35
N VAL A 258 0.88 35.45 -13.63
CA VAL A 258 1.22 35.73 -12.22
C VAL A 258 1.03 34.49 -11.35
N ALA A 259 -0.04 33.73 -11.54
CA ALA A 259 -0.30 32.50 -10.79
C ALA A 259 0.76 31.42 -11.07
N VAL A 260 1.13 31.21 -12.34
CA VAL A 260 2.14 30.23 -12.74
C VAL A 260 3.53 30.61 -12.22
N VAL A 261 3.93 31.88 -12.33
CA VAL A 261 5.22 32.36 -11.78
C VAL A 261 5.28 32.14 -10.27
N GLY A 262 4.20 32.48 -9.55
CA GLY A 262 4.09 32.21 -8.11
C GLY A 262 4.16 30.72 -7.76
N TYR A 263 3.65 29.84 -8.60
CA TYR A 263 3.78 28.39 -8.44
C TYR A 263 5.22 27.92 -8.70
N LEU A 264 5.84 28.37 -9.80
CA LEU A 264 7.21 28.02 -10.17
C LEU A 264 8.23 28.50 -9.13
N ASN A 265 8.05 29.67 -8.53
CA ASN A 265 8.92 30.14 -7.45
C ASN A 265 8.88 29.20 -6.22
N LYS A 266 7.72 28.62 -5.89
CA LYS A 266 7.61 27.60 -4.83
C LYS A 266 8.25 26.28 -5.23
N LEU A 267 8.08 25.88 -6.50
CA LEU A 267 8.69 24.67 -7.04
C LEU A 267 10.23 24.77 -7.04
N LEU A 268 10.77 25.92 -7.46
CA LEU A 268 12.21 26.16 -7.59
C LEU A 268 12.91 26.53 -6.28
N GLY A 269 12.19 26.62 -5.14
CA GLY A 269 12.82 26.93 -3.86
C GLY A 269 13.01 28.42 -3.57
N ARG A 270 12.52 29.32 -4.44
CA ARG A 270 12.71 30.78 -4.34
C ARG A 270 11.69 31.47 -3.43
N ASP A 271 10.65 30.75 -3.01
CA ASP A 271 9.62 31.25 -2.09
C ASP A 271 9.86 30.70 -0.67
N SER A 272 9.56 31.49 0.37
CA SER A 272 9.70 31.05 1.78
C SER A 272 8.84 29.83 2.13
N LYS A 273 7.76 29.58 1.37
CA LYS A 273 6.85 28.43 1.52
C LYS A 273 7.34 27.19 0.76
N SER A 274 8.45 27.24 0.04
CA SER A 274 8.96 26.12 -0.78
C SER A 274 9.16 24.83 0.02
N LYS A 275 9.65 24.92 1.27
CA LYS A 275 9.82 23.74 2.14
C LYS A 275 8.49 23.07 2.50
N ALA A 276 7.44 23.86 2.74
CA ALA A 276 6.09 23.32 2.98
C ALA A 276 5.50 22.72 1.69
N PHE A 277 5.73 23.37 0.55
CA PHE A 277 5.34 22.89 -0.77
C PHE A 277 5.95 21.52 -1.08
N TRP A 278 7.27 21.35 -0.93
CA TRP A 278 7.94 20.07 -1.19
C TRP A 278 7.52 18.94 -0.24
N ARG A 279 7.20 19.26 1.02
CA ARG A 279 6.59 18.28 1.95
C ARG A 279 5.22 17.81 1.49
N HIS A 280 4.40 18.70 0.95
CA HIS A 280 3.11 18.34 0.36
C HIS A 280 3.30 17.54 -0.93
N MET A 281 4.15 18.02 -1.86
CA MET A 281 4.49 17.34 -3.11
C MET A 281 4.96 15.91 -2.88
N LYS A 282 5.82 15.68 -1.88
CA LYS A 282 6.29 14.35 -1.50
C LYS A 282 5.13 13.42 -1.13
N ARG A 283 4.16 13.88 -0.32
CA ARG A 283 2.97 13.09 0.04
C ARG A 283 2.12 12.78 -1.19
N THR A 284 1.84 13.80 -2.01
CA THR A 284 1.08 13.64 -3.26
C THR A 284 1.72 12.62 -4.20
N LEU A 285 3.06 12.61 -4.32
CA LEU A 285 3.80 11.61 -5.10
C LEU A 285 3.70 10.21 -4.50
N GLN A 286 3.83 10.09 -3.17
CA GLN A 286 3.74 8.82 -2.47
C GLN A 286 2.35 8.18 -2.62
N ASP A 287 1.29 8.99 -2.50
CA ASP A 287 -0.09 8.56 -2.61
C ASP A 287 -0.42 8.16 -4.05
N LYS A 288 -0.15 9.06 -5.01
CA LYS A 288 -0.50 8.89 -6.43
C LYS A 288 0.23 7.75 -7.11
N PHE A 289 1.47 7.47 -6.70
CA PHE A 289 2.31 6.42 -7.31
C PHE A 289 2.57 5.24 -6.38
N ALA A 290 1.82 5.12 -5.27
CA ALA A 290 1.88 3.98 -4.36
C ALA A 290 3.30 3.62 -3.86
N ILE A 291 4.14 4.64 -3.65
CA ILE A 291 5.58 4.44 -3.36
C ILE A 291 5.76 3.66 -2.04
N ASN A 292 4.93 3.94 -1.04
CA ASN A 292 5.06 3.35 0.30
C ASN A 292 4.16 2.12 0.54
N LYS A 293 3.11 1.91 -0.26
CA LYS A 293 2.08 0.89 0.01
C LYS A 293 2.64 -0.54 0.07
N GLU A 294 3.61 -0.88 -0.77
CA GLU A 294 4.24 -2.22 -0.71
C GLU A 294 5.10 -2.40 0.54
N LYS A 295 5.79 -1.35 0.97
CA LYS A 295 6.59 -1.40 2.20
C LYS A 295 5.69 -1.61 3.42
N GLU A 296 4.57 -0.89 3.48
CA GLU A 296 3.56 -1.06 4.52
C GLU A 296 2.96 -2.47 4.53
N LYS A 297 2.63 -3.02 3.36
CA LYS A 297 2.16 -4.40 3.23
C LYS A 297 3.23 -5.42 3.67
N LEU A 298 4.49 -5.19 3.33
CA LEU A 298 5.59 -6.07 3.74
C LEU A 298 5.80 -6.03 5.27
N GLU A 299 5.79 -4.84 5.87
CA GLU A 299 5.86 -4.65 7.32
C GLU A 299 4.64 -5.24 8.04
N GLU A 300 3.46 -5.24 7.42
CA GLU A 300 2.27 -5.92 7.93
C GLU A 300 2.42 -7.45 7.89
N VAL A 301 2.92 -8.00 6.79
CA VAL A 301 3.20 -9.45 6.67
C VAL A 301 4.27 -9.88 7.68
N GLU A 302 5.34 -9.10 7.87
CA GLU A 302 6.39 -9.38 8.84
C GLU A 302 5.86 -9.38 10.28
N ARG A 303 5.03 -8.39 10.64
CA ARG A 303 4.32 -8.37 11.93
C ARG A 303 3.44 -9.61 12.11
N ALA A 304 2.68 -10.00 11.09
CA ALA A 304 1.83 -11.18 11.14
C ALA A 304 2.63 -12.50 11.31
N ILE A 305 3.81 -12.60 10.70
CA ILE A 305 4.72 -13.74 10.89
C ILE A 305 5.24 -13.78 12.33
N ASN A 306 5.65 -12.63 12.87
CA ASN A 306 6.14 -12.54 14.24
C ASN A 306 5.05 -12.92 15.26
N ASP A 307 3.82 -12.42 15.07
CA ASP A 307 2.67 -12.78 15.91
C ASP A 307 2.36 -14.28 15.84
N LYS A 308 2.43 -14.89 14.65
CA LYS A 308 2.23 -16.34 14.48
C LYS A 308 3.27 -17.15 15.24
N ASN A 309 4.52 -16.70 15.28
CA ASN A 309 5.60 -17.36 16.01
C ASN A 309 5.42 -17.21 17.52
N GLU A 310 5.02 -16.03 18.00
CA GLU A 310 4.73 -15.81 19.42
C GLU A 310 3.54 -16.66 19.89
N ILE A 311 2.48 -16.76 19.08
CA ILE A 311 1.35 -17.66 19.35
C ILE A 311 1.80 -19.12 19.45
N LYS A 312 2.70 -19.57 18.56
CA LYS A 312 3.24 -20.95 18.63
C LYS A 312 4.01 -21.17 19.93
N ARG A 313 4.84 -20.21 20.34
CA ARG A 313 5.61 -20.26 21.60
C ARG A 313 4.68 -20.35 22.82
N LEU A 314 3.69 -19.46 22.91
CA LEU A 314 2.73 -19.45 24.02
C LEU A 314 1.91 -20.74 24.10
N LYS A 315 1.56 -21.34 22.95
CA LYS A 315 0.89 -22.67 22.92
C LYS A 315 1.78 -23.80 23.42
N GLN A 316 3.09 -23.73 23.22
CA GLN A 316 4.02 -24.71 23.75
C GLN A 316 4.19 -24.56 25.27
N GLU A 317 4.30 -23.32 25.75
CA GLU A 317 4.39 -23.03 27.18
C GLU A 317 3.12 -23.46 27.92
N LEU A 318 1.93 -23.18 27.35
CA LEU A 318 0.65 -23.61 27.93
C LEU A 318 0.59 -25.13 28.09
N ARG A 319 1.01 -25.89 27.06
CA ARG A 319 1.07 -27.36 27.11
C ARG A 319 2.07 -27.87 28.16
N SER A 320 3.18 -27.18 28.39
CA SER A 320 4.13 -27.52 29.45
C SER A 320 3.48 -27.34 30.83
N ARG A 321 2.81 -26.20 31.04
CA ARG A 321 2.13 -25.92 32.32
C ARG A 321 0.96 -26.85 32.59
N GLU A 322 0.21 -27.25 31.56
CA GLU A 322 -0.86 -28.25 31.71
C GLU A 322 -0.31 -29.60 32.19
N LYS A 323 0.86 -30.03 31.67
CA LYS A 323 1.54 -31.24 32.15
C LYS A 323 2.00 -31.09 33.61
N GLU A 324 2.57 -29.94 33.98
CA GLU A 324 3.00 -29.66 35.36
C GLU A 324 1.81 -29.68 36.34
N VAL A 325 0.69 -29.04 35.98
CA VAL A 325 -0.53 -29.05 36.79
C VAL A 325 -1.10 -30.46 36.94
N THR A 326 -1.07 -31.26 35.88
CA THR A 326 -1.53 -32.65 35.92
C THR A 326 -0.64 -33.49 36.85
N ALA A 327 0.68 -33.35 36.74
CA ALA A 327 1.63 -34.02 37.64
C ALA A 327 1.46 -33.61 39.11
N LEU A 328 1.25 -32.31 39.38
CA LEU A 328 0.95 -31.83 40.74
C LEU A 328 -0.37 -32.38 41.26
N SER A 329 -1.40 -32.47 40.41
CA SER A 329 -2.69 -33.07 40.77
C SER A 329 -2.56 -34.54 41.15
N GLU A 330 -1.78 -35.31 40.38
CA GLU A 330 -1.47 -36.72 40.68
C GLU A 330 -0.69 -36.87 41.99
N GLN A 331 0.30 -36.00 42.23
CA GLN A 331 1.05 -35.97 43.49
C GLN A 331 0.14 -35.65 44.69
N MET A 332 -0.78 -34.69 44.53
CA MET A 332 -1.76 -34.34 45.56
C MET A 332 -2.71 -35.51 45.84
N ALA A 333 -3.25 -36.15 44.80
CA ALA A 333 -4.12 -37.33 44.94
C ALA A 333 -3.40 -38.50 45.63
N SER A 334 -2.13 -38.74 45.28
CA SER A 334 -1.29 -39.76 45.93
C SER A 334 -1.08 -39.45 47.41
N LYS A 335 -0.75 -38.20 47.77
CA LYS A 335 -0.64 -37.77 49.17
C LYS A 335 -1.96 -37.93 49.91
N GLU A 336 -3.09 -37.54 49.33
CA GLU A 336 -4.40 -37.73 49.94
C GLU A 336 -4.69 -39.21 50.20
N ALA A 337 -4.38 -40.11 49.26
CA ALA A 337 -4.52 -41.55 49.46
C ALA A 337 -3.65 -42.07 50.61
N GLN A 338 -2.41 -41.60 50.73
CA GLN A 338 -1.52 -41.92 51.86
C GLN A 338 -2.11 -41.45 53.20
N TRP A 339 -2.63 -40.21 53.25
CA TRP A 339 -3.27 -39.68 54.46
C TRP A 339 -4.53 -40.46 54.84
N ARG A 340 -5.36 -40.87 53.88
CA ARG A 340 -6.53 -41.74 54.12
C ARG A 340 -6.13 -43.09 54.69
N ALA A 341 -5.16 -43.77 54.09
CA ALA A 341 -4.67 -45.06 54.57
C ALA A 341 -4.11 -44.96 56.00
N LYS A 342 -3.38 -43.88 56.31
CA LYS A 342 -2.86 -43.63 57.66
C LYS A 342 -3.98 -43.35 58.67
N ALA A 343 -5.03 -42.64 58.28
CA ALA A 343 -6.19 -42.40 59.12
C ALA A 343 -6.94 -43.71 59.44
N GLU A 344 -7.13 -44.58 58.44
CA GLU A 344 -7.73 -45.91 58.63
C GLU A 344 -6.91 -46.78 59.58
N GLN A 345 -5.57 -46.75 59.48
CA GLN A 345 -4.68 -47.45 60.41
C GLN A 345 -4.88 -46.96 61.86
N TYR A 346 -4.91 -45.64 62.07
CA TYR A 346 -5.16 -45.08 63.40
C TYR A 346 -6.54 -45.45 63.95
N GLU A 347 -7.57 -45.53 63.10
CA GLU A 347 -8.90 -45.96 63.52
C GLU A 347 -8.90 -47.42 64.02
N VAL A 348 -8.16 -48.31 63.35
CA VAL A 348 -7.99 -49.71 63.78
C VAL A 348 -7.23 -49.80 65.11
N GLU A 349 -6.15 -49.04 65.27
CA GLU A 349 -5.36 -48.99 66.51
C GLU A 349 -6.21 -48.48 67.69
N ILE A 350 -6.98 -47.40 67.49
CA ILE A 350 -7.89 -46.86 68.50
C ILE A 350 -8.92 -47.91 68.91
N LYS A 351 -9.58 -48.59 67.96
CA LYS A 351 -10.56 -49.65 68.26
C LYS A 351 -9.94 -50.82 69.03
N SER A 352 -8.70 -51.20 68.71
CA SER A 352 -7.96 -52.26 69.43
C SER A 352 -7.65 -51.87 70.88
N LEU A 353 -7.18 -50.63 71.09
CA LEU A 353 -6.92 -50.08 72.42
C LEU A 353 -8.21 -50.00 73.24
N SER A 354 -9.32 -49.55 72.65
CA SER A 354 -10.63 -49.52 73.32
C SER A 354 -11.07 -50.90 73.80
N ARG A 355 -10.95 -51.95 72.97
CA ARG A 355 -11.27 -53.33 73.39
C ARG A 355 -10.38 -53.81 74.53
N THR A 356 -9.10 -53.47 74.49
CA THR A 356 -8.14 -53.82 75.56
C THR A 356 -8.55 -53.18 76.88
N ILE A 357 -8.92 -51.90 76.86
CA ILE A 357 -9.41 -51.15 78.02
C ILE A 357 -10.70 -51.78 78.57
N GLU A 358 -11.68 -52.07 77.71
CA GLU A 358 -12.94 -52.72 78.09
C GLU A 358 -12.71 -54.08 78.78
N ASN A 359 -11.80 -54.91 78.24
CA ASN A 359 -11.45 -56.20 78.82
C ASN A 359 -10.78 -56.04 80.20
N PHE A 360 -9.88 -55.06 80.34
CA PHE A 360 -9.20 -54.79 81.61
C PHE A 360 -10.19 -54.40 82.72
N GLY A 361 -11.25 -53.65 82.37
CA GLY A 361 -12.32 -53.29 83.28
C GLY A 361 -13.14 -54.48 83.77
N ARG A 362 -13.31 -55.53 82.95
CA ARG A 362 -14.08 -56.74 83.32
C ARG A 362 -13.31 -57.69 84.24
N THR A 363 -11.99 -57.73 84.18
CA THR A 363 -11.16 -58.66 84.98
C THR A 363 -10.90 -58.21 86.41
N LYS A 364 -11.33 -56.99 86.80
CA LYS A 364 -10.98 -56.36 88.09
C LYS A 364 -12.14 -56.13 89.04
N TRP A 365 -13.31 -56.72 88.78
CA TRP A 365 -14.51 -56.62 89.60
C TRP A 365 -15.05 -58.00 89.97
#